data_AF-A0A9Q6S6V6-F1
#
_entry.id   AF-A0A9Q6S6V6-F1
#
_cell.length_a   1.000
_cell.length_b   1.000
_cell.length_c   1.000
_cell.angle_alpha   90.00
_cell.angle_beta   90.00
_cell.angle_gamma   90.00
#
_symmetry.space_group_name_H-M   'P 1'
#
loop_
_entity.id
_entity.type
_entity.pdbx_description
1 polymer ?
#
loop_
_entity_poly.entity_id
_entity_poly.type
_entity_poly.pdbx_seq_one_letter_code
_entity_poly.pdbx_strand_id
1 'polypeptide(L)'
;MEGLMPTVYTLGKGKQFEYEGSVEVGLTLFFGDKRTRHCIDAQTLSSLLTHFRHRQVPVAVGSSHDRPPPGSLGEWLIENHSKTQISRYVAPILVSEGYAAVSGEKLAFL
;
A
#
# COMPACT_ATOMS: atom_id res chain seq x y z
N MET A 1 -10.79 -9.48 23.11
CA MET A 1 -9.78 -8.42 23.03
C MET A 1 -10.06 -7.66 21.76
N GLU A 2 -10.75 -6.53 21.86
CA GLU A 2 -10.91 -5.60 20.73
C GLU A 2 -9.55 -4.92 20.54
N GLY A 3 -8.73 -5.48 19.65
CA GLY A 3 -7.46 -4.87 19.27
C GLY A 3 -7.76 -3.57 18.52
N LEU A 4 -7.13 -2.47 18.95
CA LEU A 4 -7.22 -1.19 18.25
C LEU A 4 -6.79 -1.39 16.79
N MET A 5 -7.72 -1.24 15.85
CA MET A 5 -7.40 -1.21 14.43
C MET A 5 -6.68 0.11 14.11
N PRO A 6 -5.44 0.08 13.60
CA PRO A 6 -4.78 1.30 13.17
C PRO A 6 -5.63 1.98 12.10
N THR A 7 -5.74 3.29 12.22
CA THR A 7 -6.49 4.09 11.27
C THR A 7 -5.56 5.02 10.53
N VAL A 8 -5.57 4.93 9.21
CA VAL A 8 -4.72 5.73 8.32
C VAL A 8 -5.60 6.43 7.29
N TYR A 9 -5.14 7.60 6.84
CA TYR A 9 -5.76 8.33 5.73
C TYR A 9 -5.06 7.98 4.42
N THR A 10 -5.82 7.78 3.34
CA THR A 10 -5.22 7.73 2.02
C THR A 10 -4.45 9.03 1.72
N LEU A 11 -3.37 8.98 0.94
CA LEU A 11 -2.61 10.18 0.59
C LEU A 11 -3.49 11.24 -0.12
N GLY A 12 -3.16 12.54 0.05
CA GLY A 12 -3.90 13.66 -0.54
C GLY A 12 -5.09 14.14 0.32
N LYS A 13 -6.26 14.43 -0.29
CA LYS A 13 -7.51 14.85 0.40
C LYS A 13 -8.22 13.68 1.12
N GLY A 14 -7.45 12.79 1.73
CA GLY A 14 -7.77 11.38 1.91
C GLY A 14 -9.07 11.01 2.62
N LYS A 15 -9.50 9.76 2.38
CA LYS A 15 -10.51 9.09 3.21
C LYS A 15 -9.81 8.23 4.25
N GLN A 16 -10.39 8.21 5.45
CA GLN A 16 -9.99 7.34 6.53
C GLN A 16 -10.34 5.89 6.19
N PHE A 17 -9.45 4.96 6.50
CA PHE A 17 -9.73 3.52 6.41
C PHE A 17 -9.02 2.75 7.53
N GLU A 18 -9.51 1.54 7.78
CA GLU A 18 -8.99 0.62 8.79
C GLU A 18 -8.25 -0.53 8.10
N TYR A 19 -7.25 -1.07 8.79
CA TYR A 19 -6.57 -2.30 8.42
C TYR A 19 -6.19 -3.10 9.67
N GLU A 20 -5.88 -4.37 9.49
CA GLU A 20 -5.27 -5.23 10.52
C GLU A 20 -3.88 -5.69 10.07
N GLY A 21 -3.04 -6.00 11.05
CA GLY A 21 -1.67 -6.46 10.84
C GLY A 21 -0.67 -5.32 10.65
N SER A 22 0.43 -5.62 9.97
CA SER A 22 1.51 -4.68 9.65
C SER A 22 2.23 -5.12 8.39
N VAL A 23 3.10 -4.28 7.85
CA VAL A 23 3.92 -4.64 6.68
C VAL A 23 4.77 -5.89 6.94
N GLU A 24 5.23 -6.09 8.18
CA GLU A 24 6.06 -7.24 8.57
C GLU A 24 5.31 -8.57 8.63
N VAL A 25 4.04 -8.56 9.07
CA VAL A 25 3.27 -9.79 9.32
C VAL A 25 2.16 -10.04 8.29
N GLY A 26 1.91 -9.07 7.40
CA GLY A 26 0.81 -9.09 6.45
C GLY A 26 -0.27 -8.08 6.82
N LEU A 27 -1.00 -7.62 5.81
CA LEU A 27 -2.05 -6.61 5.93
C LEU A 27 -3.40 -7.22 5.58
N THR A 28 -4.42 -6.89 6.36
CA THR A 28 -5.82 -7.08 5.94
C THR A 28 -6.47 -5.73 5.79
N LEU A 29 -6.80 -5.35 4.55
CA LEU A 29 -7.45 -4.09 4.23
C LEU A 29 -8.96 -4.24 4.30
N PHE A 30 -9.65 -3.26 4.90
CA PHE A 30 -11.10 -3.18 4.93
C PHE A 30 -11.58 -2.03 4.06
N PHE A 31 -12.39 -2.33 3.04
CA PHE A 31 -12.97 -1.31 2.16
C PHE A 31 -14.38 -1.66 1.68
N GLY A 32 -15.11 -0.64 1.21
CA GLY A 32 -16.57 -0.70 1.06
C GLY A 32 -17.27 -0.54 2.42
N ASP A 33 -18.41 -1.20 2.63
CA ASP A 33 -19.13 -1.22 3.92
C ASP A 33 -18.47 -2.17 4.95
N LYS A 34 -17.13 -2.22 4.98
CA LYS A 34 -16.31 -3.15 5.79
C LYS A 34 -16.54 -4.66 5.52
N ARG A 35 -17.32 -5.01 4.49
CA ARG A 35 -17.62 -6.40 4.11
C ARG A 35 -16.54 -7.02 3.23
N THR A 36 -15.82 -6.21 2.47
CA THR A 36 -14.76 -6.70 1.59
C THR A 36 -13.43 -6.62 2.32
N ARG A 37 -12.81 -7.79 2.48
CA ARG A 37 -11.46 -7.93 3.04
C ARG A 37 -10.48 -8.25 1.93
N HIS A 38 -9.32 -7.63 1.98
CA HIS A 38 -8.24 -7.95 1.07
C HIS A 38 -6.97 -8.21 1.85
N CYS A 39 -6.50 -9.45 1.80
CA CYS A 39 -5.35 -9.90 2.55
C CYS A 39 -4.11 -9.86 1.66
N ILE A 40 -3.06 -9.21 2.14
CA ILE A 40 -1.72 -9.20 1.55
C ILE A 40 -0.81 -9.89 2.54
N ASP A 41 -0.19 -10.99 2.12
CA ASP A 41 0.72 -11.75 2.97
C ASP A 41 2.08 -11.03 3.15
N ALA A 42 2.78 -11.37 4.23
CA ALA A 42 4.09 -10.81 4.55
C ALA A 42 5.15 -11.04 3.46
N GLN A 43 5.09 -12.18 2.75
CA GLN A 43 6.07 -12.49 1.70
C GLN A 43 5.90 -11.58 0.49
N THR A 44 4.66 -11.30 0.08
CA THR A 44 4.34 -10.30 -0.94
C THR A 44 4.86 -8.92 -0.54
N LEU A 45 4.62 -8.49 0.71
CA LEU A 45 5.06 -7.18 1.20
C LEU A 45 6.59 -7.09 1.30
N SER A 46 7.26 -8.14 1.77
CA SER A 46 8.73 -8.23 1.78
C SER A 46 9.32 -8.15 0.36
N SER A 47 8.67 -8.81 -0.61
CA SER A 47 9.09 -8.78 -2.02
C SER A 47 8.93 -7.38 -2.63
N LEU A 48 7.83 -6.69 -2.28
CA LEU A 48 7.57 -5.30 -2.66
C LEU A 48 8.65 -4.37 -2.12
N LEU A 49 8.94 -4.45 -0.82
CA LEU A 49 9.99 -3.65 -0.20
C LEU A 49 11.34 -3.89 -0.85
N THR A 50 11.70 -5.16 -1.07
CA THR A 50 12.95 -5.53 -1.74
C THR A 50 13.03 -4.97 -3.17
N HIS A 51 11.92 -5.00 -3.90
CA HIS A 51 11.85 -4.48 -5.27
C HIS A 51 12.06 -2.95 -5.32
N PHE A 52 11.50 -2.20 -4.38
CA PHE A 52 11.52 -0.73 -4.41
C PHE A 52 12.62 -0.07 -3.58
N ARG A 53 13.14 -0.72 -2.53
CA ARG A 53 14.21 -0.23 -1.64
C ARG A 53 15.42 0.33 -2.38
N HIS A 54 15.80 -0.28 -3.50
CA HIS A 54 16.99 0.12 -4.26
C HIS A 54 16.72 1.18 -5.33
N ARG A 55 15.48 1.64 -5.47
CA ARG A 55 15.13 2.70 -6.41
C ARG A 55 15.63 4.03 -5.88
N GLN A 56 16.55 4.65 -6.62
CA GLN A 56 17.06 5.99 -6.30
C GLN A 56 16.06 7.11 -6.63
N VAL A 57 14.97 6.78 -7.31
CA VAL A 57 13.94 7.73 -7.72
C VAL A 57 12.61 7.44 -7.02
N PRO A 58 11.85 8.49 -6.64
CA PRO A 58 10.53 8.30 -6.07
C PRO A 58 9.60 7.53 -7.02
N VAL A 59 8.84 6.59 -6.46
CA VAL A 59 7.94 5.66 -7.13
C VAL A 59 6.53 6.23 -7.11
N ALA A 60 5.84 6.24 -8.25
CA ALA A 60 4.45 6.66 -8.30
C ALA A 60 3.55 5.67 -7.53
N VAL A 61 2.55 6.16 -6.80
CA VAL A 61 1.54 5.31 -6.16
C VAL A 61 0.75 4.50 -7.20
N GLY A 62 0.50 5.11 -8.37
CA GLY A 62 -0.11 4.44 -9.51
C GLY A 62 -1.54 3.96 -9.26
N SER A 63 -2.40 4.80 -8.66
CA SER A 63 -3.77 4.46 -8.26
C SER A 63 -4.77 4.19 -9.41
N SER A 64 -4.31 4.13 -10.66
CA SER A 64 -5.14 3.90 -11.84
C SER A 64 -5.42 2.40 -12.00
N HIS A 65 -6.69 2.02 -12.12
CA HIS A 65 -7.12 0.62 -12.28
C HIS A 65 -6.81 0.04 -13.67
N ASP A 66 -6.97 0.85 -14.74
CA ASP A 66 -6.87 0.38 -16.12
C ASP A 66 -5.46 0.50 -16.70
N ARG A 67 -4.74 1.55 -16.32
CA ARG A 67 -3.39 1.85 -16.82
C ARG A 67 -2.55 2.44 -15.69
N PRO A 68 -2.07 1.63 -14.74
CA PRO A 68 -1.09 2.10 -13.78
C PRO A 68 0.18 2.56 -14.53
N PRO A 69 0.85 3.63 -14.10
CA PRO A 69 2.12 4.04 -14.68
C PRO A 69 3.17 2.92 -14.57
N PRO A 70 4.00 2.69 -15.59
CA PRO A 70 5.06 1.70 -15.52
C PRO A 70 6.04 1.97 -14.37
N GLY A 71 6.42 0.91 -13.66
CA GLY A 71 7.26 0.94 -12.47
C GLY A 71 6.58 1.53 -11.23
N SER A 72 5.25 1.70 -11.23
CA SER A 72 4.50 2.20 -10.07
C SER A 72 4.22 1.10 -9.05
N LEU A 73 3.91 1.52 -7.82
CA LEU A 73 3.43 0.63 -6.77
C LEU A 73 2.15 -0.12 -7.20
N GLY A 74 1.26 0.58 -7.91
CA GLY A 74 0.02 0.01 -8.44
C GLY A 74 0.24 -1.08 -9.47
N GLU A 75 1.13 -0.85 -10.44
CA GLU A 75 1.49 -1.86 -11.45
C GLU A 75 2.05 -3.11 -10.77
N TRP A 76 3.03 -2.93 -9.87
CA TRP A 76 3.67 -4.06 -9.21
C TRP A 76 2.68 -4.91 -8.40
N LEU A 77 1.75 -4.28 -7.68
CA LEU A 77 0.71 -4.99 -6.92
C LEU A 77 -0.27 -5.74 -7.83
N ILE A 78 -0.62 -5.18 -8.99
CA ILE A 78 -1.46 -5.87 -9.99
C ILE A 78 -0.78 -7.14 -10.51
N GLU A 79 0.51 -7.04 -10.80
CA GLU A 79 1.29 -8.13 -11.40
C GLU A 79 1.64 -9.23 -10.39
N ASN A 80 1.97 -8.87 -9.14
CA ASN A 80 2.59 -9.77 -8.17
C ASN A 80 1.65 -10.19 -7.04
N HIS A 81 0.46 -9.59 -6.92
CA HIS A 81 -0.46 -9.89 -5.82
C HIS A 81 -1.91 -10.11 -6.29
N SER A 82 -2.55 -9.08 -6.82
CA SER A 82 -3.96 -9.14 -7.21
C SER A 82 -4.30 -8.07 -8.23
N LYS A 83 -5.18 -8.39 -9.19
CA LYS A 83 -5.76 -7.43 -10.15
C LYS A 83 -6.59 -6.30 -9.50
N THR A 84 -6.67 -6.27 -8.18
CA THR A 84 -7.37 -5.24 -7.41
C THR A 84 -6.45 -4.04 -7.17
N GLN A 85 -6.89 -2.84 -7.53
CA GLN A 85 -6.10 -1.62 -7.27
C GLN A 85 -6.14 -1.22 -5.79
N ILE A 86 -5.20 -1.75 -5.03
CA ILE A 86 -5.08 -1.49 -3.58
C ILE A 86 -3.95 -0.52 -3.23
N SER A 87 -3.17 -0.02 -4.21
CA SER A 87 -1.98 0.80 -3.95
C SER A 87 -2.28 2.09 -3.17
N ARG A 88 -3.47 2.67 -3.33
CA ARG A 88 -3.90 3.87 -2.58
C ARG A 88 -4.07 3.63 -1.07
N TYR A 89 -4.24 2.39 -0.66
CA TYR A 89 -4.34 1.96 0.73
C TYR A 89 -2.99 1.44 1.26
N VAL A 90 -2.23 0.73 0.43
CA VAL A 90 -0.90 0.23 0.81
C VAL A 90 0.10 1.39 0.97
N ALA A 91 0.08 2.38 0.07
CA ALA A 91 0.97 3.54 0.10
C ALA A 91 1.01 4.27 1.46
N PRO A 92 -0.13 4.71 2.03
CA PRO A 92 -0.10 5.41 3.30
C PRO A 92 0.26 4.50 4.49
N ILE A 93 0.04 3.18 4.42
CA ILE A 93 0.53 2.23 5.45
C ILE A 93 2.06 2.16 5.42
N LEU A 94 2.65 2.01 4.23
CA LEU A 94 4.11 2.02 4.06
C LEU A 94 4.73 3.31 4.63
N VAL A 95 4.06 4.44 4.47
CA VAL A 95 4.50 5.72 5.05
C VAL A 95 4.33 5.73 6.57
N SER A 96 3.15 5.32 7.06
CA SER A 96 2.84 5.31 8.49
C SER A 96 3.77 4.39 9.29
N GLU A 97 4.18 3.27 8.71
CA GLU A 97 5.07 2.28 9.34
C GLU A 97 6.56 2.54 9.06
N GLY A 98 6.90 3.59 8.31
CA GLY A 98 8.29 4.04 8.11
C GLY A 98 9.07 3.31 7.03
N TYR A 99 8.41 2.59 6.13
CA TYR A 99 9.03 1.94 4.96
C TYR A 99 9.16 2.86 3.75
N ALA A 100 8.42 3.97 3.74
CA ALA A 100 8.49 4.97 2.69
C ALA A 100 8.22 6.38 3.26
N ALA A 101 8.60 7.39 2.50
CA ALA A 101 8.25 8.78 2.76
C ALA A 101 7.52 9.38 1.55
N VAL A 102 6.62 10.31 1.80
CA VAL A 102 5.97 11.08 0.72
C VAL A 102 6.97 12.06 0.13
N SER A 103 7.20 11.96 -1.17
CA SER A 103 8.04 12.87 -1.96
C SER A 103 7.22 13.47 -3.08
N GLY A 104 6.53 14.57 -2.81
CA GLY A 104 5.53 15.14 -3.71
C GLY A 104 4.31 14.22 -3.86
N GLU A 105 4.00 13.81 -5.08
CA GLU A 105 2.91 12.86 -5.38
C GLU A 105 3.38 11.38 -5.44
N LYS A 106 4.61 11.13 -4.99
CA LYS A 106 5.31 9.83 -5.10
C LYS A 106 5.79 9.35 -3.74
N LEU A 107 6.27 8.11 -3.70
CA LEU A 107 6.86 7.46 -2.52
C LEU A 107 8.37 7.31 -2.71
N ALA A 108 9.15 7.80 -1.77
CA ALA A 108 10.57 7.44 -1.64
C ALA A 108 10.67 6.28 -0.64
N PHE A 109 11.12 5.11 -1.09
CA PHE A 109 11.31 3.95 -0.23
C PHE A 109 12.61 4.11 0.58
N LEU A 110 12.60 3.64 1.84
CA LEU A 110 13.68 3.80 2.81
C LEU A 110 14.49 2.51 2.99
#